data_AF-A0A537AN79-F1
#
_entry.id   AF-A0A537AN79-F1
#
_cell.length_a   1.000
_cell.length_b   1.000
_cell.length_c   1.000
_cell.angle_alpha   90.00
_cell.angle_beta   90.00
_cell.angle_gamma   90.00
#
_symmetry.space_group_name_H-M   'P 1'
#
loop_
_entity.id
_entity.type
_entity.pdbx_description
1 polymer ?
#
loop_
_entity_poly.entity_id
_entity_poly.type
_entity_poly.pdbx_seq_one_letter_code
_entity_poly.pdbx_strand_id
1 'polypeptide(L)'
;MHAGEHQRSERSLPVEPFRELLYRYFFFDWLFRDTSHGTLLERESALRFNRQMRHYLLVYLRRWIMLVICSCALGASFEKALSLNYMASALYCLTSVSLVAATIIVRLWLGLKYE
;
A
#
# COMPACT_ATOMS: atom_id res chain seq x y z
N MET A 1 43.25 -26.15 -18.29
CA MET A 1 42.23 -26.79 -17.41
C MET A 1 42.50 -26.36 -15.99
N HIS A 2 41.89 -25.26 -15.55
CA HIS A 2 41.84 -24.89 -14.14
C HIS A 2 40.37 -24.68 -13.80
N ALA A 3 39.89 -25.53 -12.90
CA ALA A 3 38.59 -25.44 -12.27
C ALA A 3 38.52 -24.12 -11.48
N GLY A 4 38.02 -23.09 -12.14
CA GLY A 4 37.71 -21.80 -11.53
C GLY A 4 36.21 -21.72 -11.27
N GLU A 5 35.87 -21.60 -9.98
CA GLU A 5 34.70 -20.84 -9.52
C GLU A 5 33.35 -21.48 -9.89
N HIS A 6 32.90 -22.55 -9.26
CA HIS A 6 32.45 -22.57 -7.86
C HIS A 6 31.81 -21.29 -7.27
N GLN A 7 31.36 -20.34 -8.10
CA GLN A 7 30.27 -19.43 -7.76
C GLN A 7 29.07 -19.90 -8.59
N ARG A 8 28.24 -20.85 -8.11
CA ARG A 8 27.39 -20.62 -6.94
C ARG A 8 27.33 -19.11 -6.67
N SER A 9 26.84 -18.35 -7.67
CA SER A 9 26.14 -17.11 -7.41
C SER A 9 25.11 -17.52 -6.38
N GLU A 10 25.50 -17.39 -5.11
CA GLU A 10 24.60 -17.36 -4.01
C GLU A 10 23.57 -16.38 -4.51
N ARG A 11 22.42 -16.94 -4.90
CA ARG A 11 21.18 -16.22 -5.09
C ARG A 11 20.90 -15.70 -3.70
N SER A 12 21.66 -14.68 -3.33
CA SER A 12 21.54 -13.86 -2.15
C SER A 12 20.20 -13.23 -2.42
N LEU A 13 19.16 -13.93 -1.95
CA LEU A 13 17.81 -13.41 -1.91
C LEU A 13 18.02 -12.02 -1.35
N PRO A 14 17.73 -10.95 -2.12
CA PRO A 14 17.96 -9.60 -1.64
C PRO A 14 17.31 -9.56 -0.27
N VAL A 15 18.12 -9.38 0.78
CA VAL A 15 17.59 -9.28 2.14
C VAL A 15 16.95 -7.91 2.16
N GLU A 16 15.70 -7.87 1.68
CA GLU A 16 14.96 -6.62 1.64
C GLU A 16 14.75 -6.19 3.09
N PRO A 17 15.17 -4.97 3.44
CA PRO A 17 14.99 -4.47 4.79
C PRO A 17 13.50 -4.45 5.11
N PHE A 18 13.14 -4.85 6.34
CA PHE A 18 11.74 -4.92 6.79
C PHE A 18 10.95 -3.63 6.53
N ARG A 19 11.63 -2.47 6.59
CA ARG A 19 11.07 -1.16 6.27
C ARG A 19 10.57 -1.06 4.83
N GLU A 20 11.29 -1.62 3.88
CA GLU A 20 10.96 -1.58 2.45
C GLU A 20 9.78 -2.51 2.15
N LEU A 21 9.75 -3.67 2.81
CA LEU A 21 8.60 -4.56 2.79
C LEU A 21 7.34 -3.87 3.36
N LEU A 22 7.46 -3.17 4.50
CA LEU A 22 6.36 -2.39 5.08
C LEU A 22 5.90 -1.28 4.14
N TYR A 23 6.84 -0.53 3.55
CA TYR A 23 6.52 0.53 2.59
C TYR A 23 5.72 -0.04 1.42
N ARG A 24 6.19 -1.12 0.79
CA ARG A 24 5.52 -1.76 -0.34
C ARG A 24 4.20 -2.46 0.03
N TYR A 25 4.04 -2.84 1.30
CA TYR A 25 2.80 -3.43 1.81
C TYR A 25 1.70 -2.38 2.02
N PHE A 26 2.06 -1.16 2.44
CA PHE A 26 1.11 -0.09 2.76
C PHE A 26 0.94 0.96 1.66
N PHE A 27 2.03 1.34 1.00
CA PHE A 27 2.09 2.34 -0.05
C PHE A 27 2.05 1.68 -1.43
N PHE A 28 1.36 2.34 -2.36
CA PHE A 28 1.20 1.92 -3.76
C PHE A 28 1.92 2.88 -4.72
N ASP A 29 2.66 3.86 -4.19
CA ASP A 29 3.36 4.89 -4.97
C ASP A 29 4.25 4.29 -6.06
N TRP A 30 4.97 3.21 -5.74
CA TRP A 30 5.84 2.50 -6.69
C TRP A 30 5.10 1.87 -7.88
N LEU A 31 3.79 1.63 -7.74
CA LEU A 31 2.99 0.93 -8.73
C LEU A 31 2.61 1.82 -9.91
N PHE A 32 2.54 3.13 -9.68
CA PHE A 32 2.14 4.09 -10.69
C PHE A 32 3.35 4.78 -11.30
N ARG A 33 3.26 5.01 -12.61
CA ARG A 33 4.24 5.79 -13.32
C ARG A 33 3.82 7.26 -13.30
N ASP A 34 4.75 8.14 -12.93
CA ASP A 34 4.52 9.59 -12.95
C ASP A 34 4.22 10.05 -14.39
N THR A 35 3.11 10.77 -14.54
CA THR A 35 2.62 11.31 -15.81
C THR A 35 2.97 12.79 -15.99
N SER A 36 3.58 13.42 -14.98
CA SER A 36 3.89 14.86 -14.97
C SER A 36 5.02 15.23 -15.95
N HIS A 37 5.92 14.29 -16.22
CA HIS A 37 7.11 14.50 -17.04
C HIS A 37 7.07 13.69 -18.35
N GLY A 38 7.53 14.28 -19.46
CA GLY A 38 7.67 13.61 -20.76
C GLY A 38 6.85 14.20 -21.91
N THR A 39 7.07 13.65 -23.11
CA THR A 39 6.34 13.98 -24.34
C THR A 39 4.89 13.47 -24.29
N LEU A 40 4.00 14.00 -25.13
CA LEU A 40 2.57 13.61 -25.15
C LEU A 40 2.38 12.10 -25.29
N LEU A 41 3.17 11.45 -26.15
CA LEU A 41 3.11 10.00 -26.38
C LEU A 41 3.56 9.18 -25.17
N GLU A 42 4.58 9.65 -24.45
CA GLU A 42 5.05 9.00 -23.21
C GLU A 42 4.00 9.10 -22.11
N ARG A 43 3.35 10.27 -21.97
CA ARG A 43 2.25 10.48 -21.01
C ARG A 43 1.06 9.56 -21.27
N GLU A 44 0.64 9.44 -22.53
CA GLU A 44 -0.43 8.51 -22.91
C GLU A 44 -0.07 7.05 -22.64
N SER A 45 1.18 6.65 -22.89
CA SER A 45 1.66 5.30 -22.57
C SER A 45 1.64 5.01 -21.06
N ALA A 46 2.05 5.98 -20.24
CA ALA A 46 2.03 5.90 -18.79
C ALA A 46 0.60 5.84 -18.23
N LEU A 47 -0.33 6.63 -18.78
CA LEU A 47 -1.75 6.59 -18.40
C LEU A 47 -2.41 5.25 -18.72
N ARG A 48 -2.18 4.70 -19.93
CA ARG A 48 -2.72 3.37 -20.29
C ARG A 48 -2.19 2.28 -19.36
N PHE A 49 -0.90 2.33 -19.02
CA PHE A 49 -0.30 1.39 -18.06
C PHE A 49 -0.92 1.54 -16.66
N ASN A 50 -1.01 2.77 -16.14
CA ASN A 50 -1.62 3.05 -14.84
C ASN A 50 -3.07 2.52 -14.80
N ARG A 51 -3.85 2.73 -15.86
CA ARG A 51 -5.25 2.26 -15.96
C ARG A 51 -5.38 0.74 -15.87
N GLN A 52 -4.45 -0.02 -16.47
CA GLN A 52 -4.41 -1.48 -16.32
C GLN A 52 -4.10 -1.89 -14.88
N MET A 53 -3.22 -1.15 -14.22
CA MET A 53 -2.77 -1.40 -12.85
C MET A 53 -3.80 -1.05 -11.76
N ARG A 54 -4.91 -0.39 -12.10
CA ARG A 54 -5.98 0.00 -11.16
C ARG A 54 -6.51 -1.12 -10.28
N HIS A 55 -6.49 -2.36 -10.79
CA HIS A 55 -7.08 -3.51 -10.09
C HIS A 55 -6.32 -3.81 -8.80
N TYR A 56 -5.01 -3.56 -8.79
CA TYR A 56 -4.18 -3.71 -7.60
C TYR A 56 -4.56 -2.70 -6.51
N LEU A 57 -5.03 -1.49 -6.85
CA LEU A 57 -5.51 -0.54 -5.83
C LEU A 57 -6.67 -1.07 -5.02
N LEU A 58 -7.56 -1.86 -5.63
CA LEU A 58 -8.67 -2.48 -4.91
C LEU A 58 -8.16 -3.52 -3.88
N VAL A 59 -7.04 -4.19 -4.18
CA VAL A 59 -6.38 -5.11 -3.24
C VAL A 59 -5.84 -4.34 -2.03
N TYR A 60 -5.19 -3.19 -2.27
CA TYR A 60 -4.73 -2.30 -1.20
C TYR A 60 -5.90 -1.74 -0.39
N LEU A 61 -6.95 -1.28 -1.08
CA LEU A 61 -8.15 -0.75 -0.44
C LEU A 61 -8.77 -1.78 0.50
N ARG A 62 -8.87 -3.05 0.08
CA ARG A 62 -9.40 -4.12 0.94
C ARG A 62 -8.58 -4.30 2.22
N ARG A 63 -7.24 -4.22 2.14
CA ARG A 63 -6.36 -4.32 3.31
C ARG A 63 -6.58 -3.16 4.28
N TRP A 64 -6.67 -1.94 3.76
CA TRP A 64 -6.93 -0.75 4.56
C TRP A 64 -8.34 -0.75 5.18
N ILE A 65 -9.37 -1.20 4.46
CA ILE A 65 -10.72 -1.38 5.00
C ILE A 65 -10.73 -2.41 6.14
N MET A 66 -10.02 -3.53 5.99
CA MET A 66 -9.91 -4.50 7.08
C MET A 66 -9.24 -3.88 8.31
N LEU A 67 -8.19 -3.07 8.15
CA LEU A 67 -7.57 -2.36 9.27
C LEU A 67 -8.53 -1.37 9.94
N VAL A 68 -9.33 -0.64 9.18
CA VAL A 68 -10.38 0.26 9.71
C VAL A 68 -11.38 -0.54 10.54
N ILE A 69 -11.92 -1.64 9.99
CA ILE A 69 -12.91 -2.47 10.67
C ILE A 69 -12.32 -3.10 11.93
N CYS A 70 -11.13 -3.70 11.84
CA CYS A 70 -10.47 -4.34 12.97
C CYS A 70 -10.14 -3.32 14.07
N SER A 71 -9.52 -2.19 13.74
CA SER A 71 -9.17 -1.16 14.74
C SER A 71 -10.40 -0.54 15.40
N CYS A 72 -11.46 -0.28 14.64
CA CYS A 72 -12.72 0.25 15.16
C CYS A 72 -13.43 -0.77 16.07
N ALA A 73 -13.49 -2.04 15.64
CA ALA A 73 -14.09 -3.12 16.43
C ALA A 73 -13.32 -3.33 17.74
N LEU A 74 -11.98 -3.38 17.68
CA LEU A 74 -11.15 -3.47 18.88
C LEU A 74 -11.36 -2.24 19.78
N GLY A 75 -11.36 -1.03 19.22
CA GLY A 75 -11.59 0.21 19.99
C GLY A 75 -12.91 0.15 20.77
N ALA A 76 -14.00 -0.22 20.09
CA ALA A 76 -15.31 -0.38 20.70
C ALA A 76 -15.36 -1.50 21.75
N SER A 77 -14.63 -2.60 21.53
CA SER A 77 -14.52 -3.69 22.52
C SER A 77 -13.74 -3.24 23.76
N PHE A 78 -12.62 -2.53 23.61
CA PHE A 78 -11.82 -2.04 24.75
C PHE A 78 -12.56 -0.99 25.57
N GLU A 79 -13.30 -0.09 24.91
CA GLU A 79 -14.15 0.89 25.57
C GLU A 79 -15.25 0.22 26.40
N LYS A 80 -15.99 -0.72 25.79
CA LYS A 80 -17.12 -1.39 26.45
C LYS A 80 -16.73 -2.43 27.50
N ALA A 81 -15.62 -3.15 27.30
CA ALA A 81 -15.27 -4.29 28.15
C ALA A 81 -14.27 -3.95 29.26
N LEU A 82 -13.36 -2.99 29.07
CA LEU A 82 -12.27 -2.72 30.02
C LEU A 82 -12.23 -1.26 30.52
N SER A 83 -13.10 -0.36 30.02
CA SER A 83 -13.07 1.08 30.36
C SER A 83 -11.70 1.73 30.14
N LEU A 84 -10.87 1.15 29.26
CA LEU A 84 -9.51 1.61 28.93
C LEU A 84 -9.58 2.72 27.87
N ASN A 85 -10.08 3.89 28.30
CA ASN A 85 -10.35 5.04 27.42
C ASN A 85 -9.11 5.52 26.66
N TYR A 86 -7.92 5.41 27.24
CA TYR A 86 -6.66 5.79 26.58
C TYR A 86 -6.29 4.86 25.42
N MET A 87 -6.46 3.54 25.58
CA MET A 87 -6.16 2.58 24.53
C MET A 87 -7.21 2.63 23.41
N ALA A 88 -8.49 2.84 23.76
CA ALA A 88 -9.54 3.06 22.80
C ALA A 88 -9.26 4.30 21.94
N SER A 89 -8.82 5.41 22.55
CA SER A 89 -8.46 6.64 21.83
C SER A 89 -7.34 6.42 20.81
N ALA A 90 -6.28 5.68 21.18
CA ALA A 90 -5.20 5.34 20.25
C ALA A 90 -5.69 4.49 19.06
N LEU A 91 -6.58 3.53 19.32
CA LEU A 91 -7.19 2.70 18.28
C LEU A 91 -8.07 3.53 17.34
N TYR A 92 -8.84 4.49 17.86
CA TYR A 92 -9.62 5.40 17.04
C TYR A 92 -8.74 6.32 16.18
N CYS A 93 -7.62 6.83 16.70
CA CYS A 93 -6.65 7.56 15.89
C CYS A 93 -6.12 6.71 14.73
N LEU A 94 -5.79 5.43 14.99
CA LEU A 94 -5.36 4.50 13.96
C LEU A 94 -6.46 4.23 12.92
N THR A 95 -7.72 4.11 13.35
CA THR A 95 -8.88 4.01 12.47
C THR A 95 -8.98 5.24 11.56
N SER A 96 -8.84 6.45 12.11
CA SER A 96 -8.88 7.70 11.34
C SER A 96 -7.78 7.77 10.28
N VAL A 97 -6.54 7.44 10.62
CA VAL A 97 -5.41 7.42 9.66
C VAL A 97 -5.67 6.40 8.55
N SER A 98 -6.14 5.21 8.92
CA SER A 98 -6.46 4.13 7.97
C SER A 98 -7.60 4.52 7.02
N LEU A 99 -8.59 5.27 7.52
CA LEU A 99 -9.70 5.78 6.73
C LEU A 99 -9.23 6.83 5.71
N VAL A 100 -8.36 7.77 6.13
CA VAL A 100 -7.76 8.74 5.22
C VAL A 100 -7.01 8.03 4.09
N ALA A 101 -6.16 7.05 4.41
CA ALA A 101 -5.45 6.26 3.41
C ALA A 101 -6.41 5.55 2.44
N ALA A 102 -7.49 4.93 2.94
CA ALA A 102 -8.52 4.32 2.10
C ALA A 102 -9.20 5.33 1.16
N THR A 103 -9.53 6.54 1.65
CA THR A 103 -10.17 7.58 0.83
C THR A 103 -9.26 8.08 -0.29
N ILE A 104 -7.95 8.20 -0.05
CA ILE A 104 -6.95 8.56 -1.08
C ILE A 104 -6.92 7.49 -2.17
N ILE A 105 -6.88 6.21 -1.78
CA ILE A 105 -6.90 5.08 -2.74
C ILE A 105 -8.19 5.11 -3.59
N VAL A 106 -9.35 5.36 -2.98
CA VAL A 106 -10.62 5.49 -3.71
C VAL A 106 -10.58 6.68 -4.68
N ARG A 107 -10.11 7.84 -4.23
CA ARG A 107 -9.96 9.04 -5.08
C ARG A 107 -9.09 8.75 -6.30
N LEU A 108 -7.94 8.11 -6.12
CA LEU A 108 -7.03 7.73 -7.20
C LEU A 108 -7.66 6.72 -8.15
N TRP A 109 -8.36 5.72 -7.62
CA TRP A 109 -9.06 4.73 -8.43
C TRP A 109 -10.20 5.34 -9.26
N LEU A 110 -10.91 6.33 -8.71
CA LEU A 110 -11.94 7.09 -9.43
C LEU A 110 -11.31 7.99 -10.48
N GLY A 111 -10.25 8.74 -10.16
CA GLY A 111 -9.52 9.58 -11.13
C GLY A 111 -9.11 8.76 -12.36
N LEU A 112 -8.47 7.61 -12.12
CA LEU A 112 -8.04 6.70 -13.19
C LEU A 112 -9.19 6.00 -13.96
N LYS A 113 -10.43 6.08 -13.45
CA LYS A 113 -11.63 5.57 -14.12
C LYS A 113 -12.23 6.59 -15.07
N TYR A 114 -12.29 7.85 -14.63
CA TYR A 114 -13.05 8.92 -15.29
C TYR A 114 -12.19 9.83 -16.15
N GLU A 115 -10.87 9.84 -15.95
CA GLU A 115 -9.85 10.33 -16.90
C GLU A 115 -9.46 9.20 -17.86
#